data_AF-A0A931SLS5-F1
#
_entry.id   AF-A0A931SLS5-F1
#
_cell.length_a   1.000
_cell.length_b   1.000
_cell.length_c   1.000
_cell.angle_alpha   90.00
_cell.angle_beta   90.00
_cell.angle_gamma   90.00
#
_symmetry.space_group_name_H-M   'P 1'
#
loop_
_entity.id
_entity.type
_entity.pdbx_description
1 polymer ?
#
loop_
_entity_poly.entity_id
_entity_poly.type
_entity_poly.pdbx_seq_one_letter_code
_entity_poly.pdbx_strand_id
1 'polypeptide(L)'
;MAAVGLLPFARTALQVATAVLPPYRSRFSKHHFTQPQLLAVLCLMRYEDWTFRETAVRLREHRQLRRVLQLGSVPDYTTLYRFLKRLDDK
;
A
#
# COMPACT_ATOMS: atom_id res chain seq x y z
N MET A 1 19.59 3.33 9.58
CA MET A 1 20.12 2.02 9.13
C MET A 1 18.98 1.20 8.52
N ALA A 2 18.73 1.32 7.22
CA ALA A 2 17.75 0.46 6.56
C ALA A 2 18.46 -0.80 6.05
N ALA A 3 18.48 -1.87 6.84
CA ALA A 3 19.05 -3.16 6.45
C ALA A 3 18.25 -3.86 5.33
N VAL A 4 17.12 -3.29 4.91
CA VAL A 4 16.25 -3.80 3.85
C VAL A 4 16.05 -2.66 2.84
N GLY A 5 16.32 -2.90 1.56
CA GLY A 5 15.99 -1.93 0.51
C GLY A 5 14.47 -1.78 0.34
N LEU A 6 14.03 -0.63 -0.19
CA LEU A 6 12.62 -0.28 -0.43
C LEU A 6 11.83 -1.37 -1.17
N LEU A 7 12.45 -2.02 -2.16
CA LEU A 7 11.80 -3.05 -2.97
C LEU A 7 11.61 -4.39 -2.22
N PRO A 8 12.64 -4.98 -1.57
CA PRO A 8 12.43 -6.11 -0.67
C PRO A 8 11.39 -5.84 0.41
N PHE A 9 11.42 -4.66 1.05
CA PHE A 9 10.43 -4.29 2.07
C PHE A 9 9.01 -4.30 1.50
N ALA A 10 8.78 -3.62 0.37
CA ALA A 10 7.48 -3.56 -0.27
C ALA A 10 6.96 -4.95 -0.68
N ARG A 11 7.84 -5.84 -1.12
CA ARG A 11 7.49 -7.23 -1.46
C ARG A 11 7.04 -7.99 -0.22
N THR A 12 7.83 -7.95 0.85
CA THR A 12 7.50 -8.63 2.11
C THR A 12 6.20 -8.08 2.71
N ALA A 13 6.02 -6.76 2.71
CA ALA A 13 4.79 -6.13 3.17
C ALA A 13 3.57 -6.62 2.39
N LEU A 14 3.66 -6.72 1.05
CA LEU A 14 2.57 -7.24 0.22
C LEU A 14 2.29 -8.73 0.51
N GLN A 15 3.32 -9.54 0.68
CA GLN A 15 3.17 -10.96 1.01
C GLN A 15 2.46 -11.16 2.34
N VAL A 16 2.91 -10.47 3.39
CA VAL A 16 2.27 -10.52 4.72
C VAL A 16 0.85 -10.01 4.64
N ALA A 17 0.62 -8.85 4.01
CA ALA A 17 -0.70 -8.27 3.86
C ALA A 17 -1.68 -9.19 3.12
N THR A 18 -1.20 -9.97 2.15
CA THR A 18 -2.00 -10.96 1.41
C THR A 18 -2.39 -12.15 2.30
N ALA A 19 -1.52 -12.55 3.23
CA ALA A 19 -1.82 -13.61 4.17
C ALA A 19 -2.83 -13.19 5.26
N VAL A 20 -2.85 -11.91 5.64
CA VAL A 20 -3.69 -11.43 6.77
C VAL A 20 -4.99 -10.74 6.36
N LEU A 21 -5.13 -10.29 5.11
CA LEU A 21 -6.32 -9.59 4.63
C LEU A 21 -6.90 -10.24 3.36
N PRO A 22 -8.24 -10.36 3.25
CA PRO A 22 -8.85 -10.76 2.00
C PRO A 22 -8.64 -9.67 0.94
N PRO A 23 -8.57 -10.01 -0.36
CA PRO A 23 -8.33 -9.05 -1.44
C PRO A 23 -9.30 -7.87 -1.42
N TYR A 24 -10.57 -8.09 -1.08
CA TYR A 24 -11.61 -7.08 -1.00
C TYR A 24 -12.43 -7.26 0.28
N ARG A 25 -13.04 -6.17 0.80
CA ARG A 25 -13.85 -6.21 2.03
C ARG A 25 -15.22 -6.86 1.79
N SER A 26 -15.78 -6.64 0.61
CA SER A 26 -17.09 -7.15 0.21
C SER A 26 -17.17 -7.25 -1.30
N ARG A 27 -18.19 -7.96 -1.80
CA ARG A 27 -18.51 -8.10 -3.23
C ARG A 27 -18.82 -6.77 -3.94
N PHE A 28 -19.10 -5.69 -3.20
CA PHE A 28 -19.44 -4.37 -3.72
C PHE A 28 -18.23 -3.42 -3.78
N SER A 29 -17.02 -3.94 -3.57
CA SER A 29 -15.80 -3.14 -3.63
C SER A 29 -15.53 -2.69 -5.08
N LYS A 30 -14.95 -1.50 -5.28
CA LYS A 30 -14.66 -0.96 -6.63
C LYS A 30 -13.58 -1.73 -7.41
N HIS A 31 -12.83 -2.62 -6.76
CA HIS A 31 -11.77 -3.45 -7.34
C HIS A 31 -10.63 -2.68 -8.04
N HIS A 32 -10.44 -1.39 -7.74
CA HIS A 32 -9.28 -0.63 -8.22
C HIS A 32 -7.98 -1.02 -7.51
N PHE A 33 -8.09 -1.28 -6.20
CA PHE A 33 -6.98 -1.69 -5.35
C PHE A 33 -7.46 -2.78 -4.39
N THR A 34 -6.60 -3.75 -4.11
CA THR A 34 -6.86 -4.76 -3.10
C THR A 34 -6.49 -4.23 -1.71
N GLN A 35 -7.08 -4.80 -0.65
CA GLN A 35 -6.69 -4.44 0.72
C GLN A 35 -5.22 -4.76 1.01
N PRO A 36 -4.67 -5.90 0.56
CA PRO A 36 -3.23 -6.16 0.69
C PRO A 36 -2.35 -5.11 0.05
N GLN A 37 -2.70 -4.61 -1.15
CA GLN A 37 -1.96 -3.54 -1.82
C GLN A 37 -1.96 -2.26 -1.00
N LEU A 38 -3.13 -1.84 -0.51
CA LEU A 38 -3.25 -0.62 0.29
C LEU A 38 -2.52 -0.74 1.63
N LEU A 39 -2.58 -1.91 2.29
CA LEU A 39 -1.84 -2.15 3.53
C LEU A 39 -0.33 -2.12 3.30
N ALA A 40 0.18 -2.76 2.25
CA ALA A 40 1.60 -2.73 1.92
C ALA A 40 2.11 -1.31 1.64
N VAL A 41 1.29 -0.47 0.98
CA VAL A 41 1.60 0.95 0.78
C VAL A 41 1.64 1.71 2.11
N LEU A 42 0.72 1.46 3.04
CA LEU A 42 0.77 2.08 4.38
C LEU A 42 1.98 1.63 5.19
N CYS A 43 2.37 0.35 5.11
CA CYS A 43 3.59 -0.13 5.75
C CYS A 43 4.83 0.58 5.19
N LEU A 44 4.90 0.75 3.87
CA LEU A 44 5.99 1.46 3.21
C LEU A 44 6.04 2.93 3.62
N MET A 45 4.88 3.59 3.63
CA MET A 45 4.72 4.96 4.10
C MET A 45 5.28 5.10 5.52
N ARG A 46 4.95 4.17 6.42
CA ARG A 46 5.45 4.21 7.81
C ARG A 46 6.95 3.89 7.92
N TYR A 47 7.45 2.98 7.10
CA TYR A 47 8.86 2.57 7.06
C TYR A 47 9.79 3.70 6.62
N GLU A 48 9.38 4.44 5.59
CA GLU A 48 10.13 5.57 5.03
C GLU A 48 9.76 6.91 5.70
N ASP A 49 8.87 6.89 6.69
CA ASP A 49 8.35 8.07 7.39
C ASP A 49 7.74 9.14 6.45
N TRP A 50 7.05 8.67 5.40
CA TRP A 50 6.36 9.53 4.45
C TRP A 50 4.97 9.93 4.92
N THR A 51 4.51 11.10 4.49
CA THR A 51 3.09 11.47 4.52
C THR A 51 2.31 10.74 3.42
N PHE A 52 0.96 10.76 3.50
CA PHE A 52 0.10 10.22 2.44
C PHE A 52 0.34 10.87 1.07
N ARG A 53 0.63 12.18 1.06
CA ARG A 53 0.88 12.93 -0.18
C ARG A 53 2.22 12.55 -0.78
N GLU A 54 3.27 12.49 0.03
CA GLU A 54 4.60 12.05 -0.40
C GLU A 54 4.55 10.61 -0.91
N THR A 55 3.82 9.71 -0.25
CA THR A 55 3.64 8.34 -0.71
C THR A 55 3.07 8.29 -2.14
N ALA A 56 2.05 9.09 -2.45
CA ALA A 56 1.49 9.17 -3.79
C ALA A 56 2.51 9.72 -4.81
N VAL A 57 3.31 10.72 -4.44
CA VAL A 57 4.40 11.26 -5.28
C VAL A 57 5.45 10.19 -5.58
N ARG A 58 5.98 9.53 -4.54
CA ARG A 58 6.99 8.47 -4.65
C ARG A 58 6.50 7.30 -5.51
N LEU A 59 5.24 6.89 -5.36
CA LEU A 59 4.66 5.83 -6.21
C LEU A 59 4.55 6.24 -7.69
N ARG A 60 4.32 7.53 -8.01
CA ARG A 60 4.32 8.00 -9.40
C ARG A 60 5.72 7.91 -10.02
N GLU A 61 6.72 8.38 -9.28
CA GLU A 61 8.12 8.45 -9.72
C GLU A 61 8.76 7.05 -9.86
N HIS A 62 8.41 6.10 -8.99
CA HIS A 62 9.08 4.79 -8.93
C HIS A 62 8.25 3.66 -9.56
N ARG A 63 8.38 3.46 -10.88
CA ARG A 63 7.69 2.37 -11.60
C ARG A 63 7.99 0.97 -11.05
N GLN A 64 9.22 0.72 -10.60
CA GLN A 64 9.61 -0.61 -10.08
C GLN A 64 8.92 -0.91 -8.74
N LEU A 65 8.76 0.10 -7.89
CA LEU A 65 8.01 -0.01 -6.63
C LEU A 65 6.54 -0.37 -6.89
N ARG A 66 5.90 0.29 -7.87
CA ARG A 66 4.54 -0.06 -8.30
C ARG A 66 4.42 -1.49 -8.81
N ARG A 67 5.41 -1.98 -9.58
CA ARG A 67 5.43 -3.37 -10.06
C ARG A 67 5.50 -4.36 -8.88
N VAL A 68 6.37 -4.09 -7.90
CA VAL A 68 6.49 -4.94 -6.70
C VAL A 68 5.18 -4.97 -5.92
N LEU A 69 4.52 -3.81 -5.77
CA LEU A 69 3.24 -3.68 -5.10
C LEU A 69 2.04 -4.11 -5.97
N GLN A 70 2.27 -4.57 -7.20
CA GLN A 70 1.24 -4.97 -8.17
C GLN A 70 0.17 -3.88 -8.44
N LEU A 71 0.58 -2.61 -8.39
CA LEU A 71 -0.30 -1.46 -8.59
C LEU A 71 -0.46 -1.12 -10.09
N GLY A 72 -1.69 -1.23 -10.60
CA GLY A 72 -2.04 -0.78 -11.96
C GLY A 72 -2.11 0.74 -12.11
N SER A 73 -2.39 1.46 -11.03
CA SER A 73 -2.42 2.92 -10.94
C SER A 73 -1.93 3.38 -9.56
N VAL A 74 -1.71 4.69 -9.37
CA VAL A 74 -1.30 5.23 -8.07
C VAL A 74 -2.56 5.53 -7.24
N PRO A 75 -2.71 4.96 -6.02
CA PRO A 75 -3.78 5.35 -5.12
C PRO A 75 -3.69 6.84 -4.80
N ASP A 76 -4.84 7.52 -4.81
CA ASP A 76 -4.88 8.90 -4.31
C ASP A 76 -4.61 8.92 -2.79
N TYR A 77 -4.06 10.02 -2.29
CA TYR A 77 -3.75 10.17 -0.85
C TYR A 77 -5.00 9.97 0.03
N THR A 78 -6.19 10.36 -0.46
CA THR A 78 -7.46 10.11 0.25
C THR A 78 -7.86 8.64 0.25
N THR A 79 -7.43 7.85 -0.72
CA THR A 79 -7.67 6.39 -0.75
C THR A 79 -6.93 5.71 0.39
N LEU A 80 -5.65 6.07 0.59
CA LEU A 80 -4.83 5.56 1.69
C LEU A 80 -5.36 6.03 3.05
N TYR A 81 -5.70 7.31 3.18
CA TYR A 81 -6.29 7.86 4.40
C TYR A 81 -7.60 7.15 4.80
N ARG A 82 -8.53 6.99 3.86
CA ARG A 82 -9.81 6.30 4.09
C ARG A 82 -9.61 4.81 4.41
N PHE A 83 -8.59 4.19 3.81
CA PHE A 83 -8.24 2.80 4.12
C PHE A 83 -7.70 2.66 5.54
N LEU A 84 -6.78 3.53 5.97
CA LEU A 84 -6.26 3.53 7.35
C LEU A 84 -7.38 3.74 8.36
N LYS A 85 -8.19 4.79 8.19
CA LYS A 85 -9.32 5.07 9.09
C LYS A 85 -10.25 3.86 9.25
N ARG A 86 -10.51 3.15 8.15
CA ARG A 86 -11.34 1.93 8.15
C ARG A 86 -10.69 0.74 8.88
N LEU A 87 -9.36 0.69 8.98
CA LEU A 87 -8.68 -0.32 9.79
C LEU A 87 -8.78 -0.01 11.28
N ASP A 88 -8.72 1.27 11.66
CA ASP A 88 -8.85 1.72 13.05
C ASP A 88 -10.28 1.55 13.60
N ASP A 89 -11.29 1.61 12.73
CA ASP A 89 -12.70 1.41 13.08
C ASP A 89 -13.07 -0.08 13.39
N LYS A 90 -12.09 -0.99 13.45
CA LYS A 90 -12.28 -2.42 13.77
C LYS A 90 -11.69 -2.77 15.13
#